data_AF-A0A498IYY3-F1
#
_entry.id   AF-A0A498IYY3-F1
#
_cell.length_a   1.000
_cell.length_b   1.000
_cell.length_c   1.000
_cell.angle_alpha   90.00
_cell.angle_beta   90.00
_cell.angle_gamma   90.00
#
_symmetry.space_group_name_H-M   'P 1'
#
loop_
_entity.id
_entity.type
_entity.pdbx_description
1 polymer ?
#
loop_
_entity_poly.entity_id
_entity_poly.type
_entity_poly.pdbx_seq_one_letter_code
_entity_poly.pdbx_strand_id
1 'polypeptide(L)'
;MSKLIRFNLKNEEGQNMEKITGLDQNAINKDEGNDQNVNKHTKQTNEPDNISINEAQTEFEKLFAKEMIKLNAIVQKHIVGMDIVISEELFDEFKKASSIAEKKYITFREMMAHAMDASNRECLVLSQTIKMLNSEVEKLLRKVEINQKNINALNTEMLKMQTKTNANNLNINDYLKHIMSLKKKLNQMRLKWKLKKHR
;
A
#
# COMPACT_ATOMS: atom_id res chain seq x y z
N MET A 1 -3.91 -1.38 26.38
CA MET A 1 -2.72 -2.04 25.80
C MET A 1 -3.04 -2.41 24.35
N SER A 2 -2.57 -1.62 23.38
CA SER A 2 -2.82 -1.88 21.96
C SER A 2 -1.76 -2.86 21.45
N LYS A 3 -2.17 -4.05 21.01
CA LYS A 3 -1.26 -5.02 20.37
C LYS A 3 -1.01 -4.57 18.94
N LEU A 4 0.16 -4.00 18.71
CA LEU A 4 0.70 -3.73 17.38
C LEU A 4 0.96 -5.07 16.69
N ILE A 5 0.12 -5.45 15.72
CA ILE A 5 0.38 -6.62 14.88
C ILE A 5 1.48 -6.22 13.89
N ARG A 6 2.71 -6.67 14.17
CA ARG A 6 3.87 -6.54 13.29
C ARG A 6 3.73 -7.54 12.14
N PHE A 7 3.43 -7.06 10.94
CA PHE A 7 3.60 -7.88 9.73
C PHE A 7 5.09 -7.99 9.43
N ASN A 8 5.67 -9.16 9.67
CA ASN A 8 6.99 -9.53 9.14
C ASN A 8 6.84 -9.81 7.65
N LEU A 9 7.07 -8.80 6.81
CA LEU A 9 7.37 -9.03 5.40
C LEU A 9 8.78 -9.63 5.33
N LYS A 10 8.84 -10.96 5.23
CA LYS A 10 10.05 -11.63 4.78
C LYS A 10 10.20 -11.33 3.30
N ASN A 11 11.15 -10.47 2.95
CA ASN A 11 11.70 -10.43 1.61
C ASN A 11 12.54 -11.71 1.44
N GLU A 12 11.94 -12.73 0.82
CA GLU A 12 12.71 -13.79 0.19
C GLU A 12 13.11 -13.30 -1.20
N GLU A 13 14.18 -12.54 -1.26
CA GLU A 13 15.10 -12.48 -2.41
C GLU A 13 16.38 -11.83 -1.91
N GLY A 14 17.39 -12.68 -1.70
CA GLY A 14 18.69 -12.30 -1.19
C GLY A 14 19.44 -11.44 -2.19
N GLN A 15 19.94 -10.30 -1.71
CA GLN A 15 21.08 -9.64 -2.32
C GLN A 15 22.12 -9.37 -1.24
N ASN A 16 23.17 -10.19 -1.32
CA ASN A 16 24.49 -9.93 -0.78
C ASN A 16 24.95 -8.55 -1.27
N MET A 17 24.98 -7.56 -0.38
CA MET A 17 25.76 -6.34 -0.59
C MET A 17 27.20 -6.63 -0.18
N GLU A 18 27.93 -7.30 -1.08
CA GLU A 18 29.39 -7.29 -1.04
C GLU A 18 29.89 -5.86 -1.27
N LYS A 19 30.83 -5.47 -0.42
CA LYS A 19 31.63 -4.26 -0.51
C LYS A 19 32.22 -4.11 -1.91
N ILE A 20 31.95 -2.99 -2.58
CA ILE A 20 32.81 -2.50 -3.66
C ILE A 20 33.57 -1.28 -3.13
N THR A 21 34.64 -1.58 -2.41
CA THR A 21 35.86 -0.76 -2.43
C THR A 21 36.72 -1.31 -3.54
N GLY A 22 36.95 -0.52 -4.59
CA GLY A 22 37.76 -0.92 -5.74
C GLY A 22 38.04 0.27 -6.64
N LEU A 23 38.85 1.20 -6.12
CA LEU A 23 39.62 2.12 -6.94
C LEU A 23 40.51 1.28 -7.85
N ASP A 24 40.22 1.23 -9.14
CA ASP A 24 41.20 0.79 -10.13
C ASP A 24 41.66 2.01 -10.92
N GLN A 25 42.92 2.34 -10.65
CA GLN A 25 43.70 3.32 -11.38
C GLN A 25 44.24 2.65 -12.64
N ASN A 26 44.26 3.41 -13.73
CA ASN A 26 45.06 3.25 -14.95
C ASN A 26 44.29 2.82 -16.21
N ALA A 27 43.98 3.82 -17.03
CA ALA A 27 44.24 3.74 -18.46
C ALA A 27 44.81 5.09 -18.92
N ILE A 28 46.14 5.20 -18.81
CA ILE A 28 46.95 6.20 -19.49
C ILE A 28 46.81 5.94 -20.99
N ASN A 29 46.21 6.87 -21.72
CA ASN A 29 46.48 7.02 -23.15
C ASN A 29 46.97 8.44 -23.38
N LYS A 30 48.23 8.50 -23.81
CA LYS A 30 48.91 9.68 -24.31
C LYS A 30 48.24 10.13 -25.61
N ASP A 31 47.96 11.42 -25.74
CA ASP A 31 48.01 12.06 -27.04
C ASP A 31 48.72 13.41 -26.89
N GLU A 32 49.88 13.49 -27.54
CA GLU A 32 50.72 14.67 -27.65
C GLU A 32 50.16 15.57 -28.75
N GLY A 33 49.45 16.62 -28.35
CA GLY A 33 48.99 17.70 -29.23
C GLY A 33 49.46 19.05 -28.71
N ASN A 34 50.68 19.40 -29.08
CA ASN A 34 51.29 20.72 -28.89
C ASN A 34 50.47 21.79 -29.64
N ASP A 35 50.04 22.83 -28.94
CA ASP A 35 49.93 24.19 -29.50
C ASP A 35 49.98 25.22 -28.37
N GLN A 36 51.15 25.81 -28.21
CA GLN A 36 51.31 27.08 -27.53
C GLN A 36 50.52 28.15 -28.30
N ASN A 37 49.51 28.75 -27.67
CA ASN A 37 49.06 30.08 -28.06
C ASN A 37 48.90 30.98 -26.84
N VAL A 38 49.89 31.87 -26.72
CA VAL A 38 49.91 33.03 -25.83
C VAL A 38 48.88 34.04 -26.34
N ASN A 39 47.79 34.29 -25.61
CA ASN A 39 47.23 35.65 -25.62
C ASN A 39 46.34 35.98 -24.42
N LYS A 40 46.89 36.89 -23.59
CA LYS A 40 46.26 37.99 -22.85
C LYS A 40 44.99 37.72 -22.02
N HIS A 41 45.21 37.82 -20.71
CA HIS A 41 44.32 38.52 -19.79
C HIS A 41 43.61 39.69 -20.47
N THR A 42 42.31 39.52 -20.71
CA THR A 42 41.38 40.63 -20.69
C THR A 42 40.41 40.30 -19.58
N LYS A 43 40.56 40.96 -18.42
CA LYS A 43 39.46 41.10 -17.47
C LYS A 43 38.39 41.94 -18.19
N GLN A 44 37.60 41.27 -19.01
CA GLN A 44 36.30 41.77 -19.38
C GLN A 44 35.40 41.49 -18.18
N THR A 45 35.25 42.51 -17.33
CA THR A 45 33.97 42.72 -16.65
C THR A 45 32.93 42.96 -17.74
N ASN A 46 32.50 41.88 -18.40
CA ASN A 46 31.26 41.89 -19.14
C ASN A 46 30.20 41.95 -18.05
N GLU A 47 29.50 43.08 -17.97
CA GLU A 47 28.14 43.04 -17.46
C GLU A 47 27.45 41.83 -18.10
N PRO A 48 26.76 40.98 -17.32
CA PRO A 48 26.01 39.90 -17.92
C PRO A 48 25.07 40.53 -18.94
N ASP A 49 25.21 40.10 -20.20
CA ASP A 49 24.33 40.49 -21.29
C ASP A 49 22.90 40.55 -20.75
N ASN A 50 22.25 41.70 -20.92
CA ASN A 50 21.02 42.02 -20.23
C ASN A 50 19.86 41.25 -20.90
N ILE A 51 19.85 39.91 -20.74
CA ILE A 51 18.88 39.03 -21.40
C ILE A 51 17.50 39.41 -20.91
N SER A 52 16.56 39.52 -21.84
CA SER A 52 15.17 39.80 -21.50
C SER A 52 14.52 38.58 -20.84
N ILE A 53 13.44 38.79 -20.08
CA ILE A 53 12.65 37.69 -19.49
C ILE A 53 12.16 36.72 -20.57
N ASN A 54 11.70 37.21 -21.71
CA ASN A 54 11.22 36.36 -22.81
C ASN A 54 12.35 35.50 -23.41
N GLU A 55 13.56 36.05 -23.48
CA GLU A 55 14.73 35.34 -23.97
C GLU A 55 15.17 34.25 -22.99
N ALA A 56 15.23 34.57 -21.69
CA ALA A 56 15.50 33.60 -20.64
C ALA A 56 14.47 32.46 -20.62
N GLN A 57 13.18 32.81 -20.74
CA GLN A 57 12.08 31.86 -20.83
C GLN A 57 12.30 30.90 -22.02
N THR A 58 12.59 31.44 -23.19
CA THR A 58 12.83 30.63 -24.40
C THR A 58 14.05 29.72 -24.25
N GLU A 59 15.14 30.21 -23.65
CA GLU A 59 16.33 29.39 -23.39
C GLU A 59 16.06 28.27 -22.38
N PHE A 60 15.36 28.58 -21.30
CA PHE A 60 14.97 27.62 -20.28
C PHE A 60 14.09 26.53 -20.87
N GLU A 61 13.06 26.87 -21.65
CA GLU A 61 12.19 25.89 -22.31
C GLU A 61 12.97 24.94 -23.23
N LYS A 62 13.94 25.47 -23.99
CA LYS A 62 14.83 24.67 -24.84
C LYS A 62 15.69 23.72 -24.02
N LEU A 63 16.29 24.21 -22.93
CA LEU A 63 17.11 23.39 -22.03
C LEU A 63 16.25 22.35 -21.33
N PHE A 64 15.06 22.72 -20.88
CA PHE A 64 14.10 21.86 -20.20
C PHE A 64 13.74 20.69 -21.11
N ALA A 65 13.33 20.95 -22.35
CA ALA A 65 13.03 19.90 -23.32
C ALA A 65 14.23 18.97 -23.58
N LYS A 66 15.44 19.55 -23.69
CA LYS A 66 16.67 18.78 -23.93
C LYS A 66 17.06 17.88 -22.75
N GLU A 67 16.92 18.36 -21.52
CA GLU A 67 17.24 17.59 -20.32
C GLU A 67 16.13 16.57 -20.01
N MET A 68 14.86 16.90 -20.26
CA MET A 68 13.71 16.02 -20.06
C MET A 68 13.83 14.70 -20.83
N ILE A 69 14.25 14.76 -22.10
CA ILE A 69 14.43 13.56 -22.95
C ILE A 69 15.48 12.59 -22.38
N LYS A 70 16.42 13.07 -21.56
CA LYS A 70 17.46 12.22 -20.94
C LYS A 70 16.96 11.49 -19.70
N LEU A 71 15.84 11.92 -19.11
CA LEU A 71 15.27 11.29 -17.93
C LEU A 71 14.57 9.99 -18.30
N ASN A 72 14.47 9.06 -17.36
CA ASN A 72 13.64 7.87 -17.56
C ASN A 72 12.15 8.23 -17.50
N ALA A 73 11.31 7.35 -18.06
CA ALA A 73 9.86 7.59 -18.14
C ALA A 73 9.18 7.77 -16.77
N ILE A 74 9.71 7.15 -15.70
CA ILE A 74 9.14 7.24 -14.35
C ILE A 74 9.27 8.67 -13.84
N VAL A 75 10.47 9.25 -13.93
CA VAL A 75 10.71 10.63 -13.48
C VAL A 75 10.00 11.62 -14.41
N GLN A 76 10.01 11.37 -15.71
CA GLN A 76 9.30 12.20 -16.68
C GLN A 76 7.82 12.34 -16.33
N LYS A 77 7.13 11.25 -15.96
CA LYS A 77 5.71 11.25 -15.60
C LYS A 77 5.38 12.30 -14.52
N HIS A 78 6.28 12.52 -13.56
CA HIS A 78 6.06 13.46 -12.46
C HIS A 78 6.38 14.92 -12.83
N ILE A 79 6.99 15.16 -13.99
CA ILE A 79 7.37 16.48 -14.49
C ILE A 79 6.46 16.90 -15.65
N VAL A 80 5.88 15.97 -16.40
CA VAL A 80 4.96 16.29 -17.51
C VAL A 80 3.77 17.10 -17.00
N GLY A 81 3.47 18.21 -17.69
CA GLY A 81 2.38 19.11 -17.33
C GLY A 81 2.72 20.11 -16.23
N MET A 82 3.98 20.14 -15.78
CA MET A 82 4.53 21.22 -14.97
C MET A 82 4.39 22.56 -15.71
N ASP A 83 4.05 23.61 -14.96
CA ASP A 83 4.18 24.99 -15.44
C ASP A 83 5.67 25.35 -15.52
N ILE A 84 6.14 25.63 -16.73
CA ILE A 84 7.55 25.93 -17.02
C ILE A 84 7.81 27.44 -17.11
N VAL A 85 6.82 28.27 -16.77
CA VAL A 85 7.02 29.71 -16.64
C VAL A 85 8.01 29.98 -15.51
N ILE A 86 9.13 30.62 -15.85
CA ILE A 86 10.19 30.96 -14.90
C ILE A 86 9.66 32.00 -13.89
N SER A 87 9.85 31.73 -12.59
CA SER A 87 9.58 32.70 -11.53
C SER A 87 10.62 33.83 -11.52
N GLU A 88 10.33 34.97 -10.89
CA GLU A 88 11.29 36.09 -10.82
C GLU A 88 12.62 35.66 -10.16
N GLU A 89 12.57 34.86 -9.10
CA GLU A 89 13.76 34.33 -8.42
C GLU A 89 14.57 33.40 -9.33
N LEU A 90 13.89 32.48 -10.03
CA LEU A 90 14.55 31.55 -10.95
C LEU A 90 15.13 32.31 -12.16
N PHE A 91 14.46 33.35 -12.63
CA PHE A 91 14.94 34.22 -13.71
C PHE A 91 16.22 34.94 -13.30
N ASP A 92 16.25 35.53 -12.11
CA ASP A 92 17.43 36.23 -11.59
C ASP A 92 18.63 35.29 -11.44
N GLU A 93 18.40 34.07 -10.95
CA GLU A 93 19.44 33.06 -10.84
C GLU A 93 19.92 32.59 -12.22
N PHE A 94 18.99 32.32 -13.14
CA PHE A 94 19.30 31.86 -14.50
C PHE A 94 20.03 32.93 -15.32
N LYS A 95 19.70 34.21 -15.11
CA LYS A 95 20.37 35.36 -15.73
C LYS A 95 21.79 35.54 -15.20
N LYS A 96 22.02 35.30 -13.91
CA LYS A 96 23.35 35.39 -13.29
C LYS A 96 24.28 34.23 -13.68
N ALA A 97 23.73 33.14 -14.21
CA ALA A 97 24.52 32.00 -14.66
C ALA A 97 25.45 32.41 -15.82
N SER A 98 26.74 32.26 -15.58
CA SER A 98 27.82 32.65 -16.48
C SER A 98 28.04 31.66 -17.63
N SER A 99 27.51 30.45 -17.50
CA SER A 99 27.73 29.37 -18.46
C SER A 99 26.48 28.55 -18.79
N ILE A 100 26.51 27.90 -19.96
CA ILE A 100 25.47 26.95 -20.37
C ILE A 100 25.40 25.73 -19.42
N ALA A 101 26.50 25.38 -18.76
CA ALA A 101 26.53 24.29 -17.79
C ALA A 101 25.76 24.65 -16.52
N GLU A 102 25.94 25.87 -16.01
CA GLU A 102 25.18 26.39 -14.87
C GLU A 102 23.69 26.51 -15.19
N LYS A 103 23.34 27.05 -16.36
CA LYS A 103 21.93 27.12 -16.82
C LYS A 103 21.27 25.73 -16.92
N LYS A 104 21.98 24.73 -17.42
CA LYS A 104 21.51 23.33 -17.43
C LYS A 104 21.30 22.78 -16.02
N TYR A 105 22.25 23.04 -15.12
CA TYR A 105 22.13 22.61 -13.73
C TYR A 105 20.90 23.23 -13.05
N ILE A 106 20.68 24.53 -13.21
CA ILE A 106 19.51 25.24 -12.69
C ILE A 106 18.22 24.60 -13.22
N THR A 107 18.14 24.40 -14.54
CA THR A 107 16.98 23.76 -15.20
C THR A 107 16.72 22.36 -14.65
N PHE A 108 17.76 21.54 -14.53
CA PHE A 108 17.66 20.19 -14.01
C PHE A 108 17.24 20.16 -12.52
N ARG A 109 17.78 21.07 -11.71
CA ARG A 109 17.41 21.19 -10.30
C ARG A 109 15.93 21.51 -10.15
N GLU A 110 15.41 22.41 -10.97
CA GLU A 110 13.98 22.76 -10.97
C GLU A 110 13.09 21.57 -11.36
N MET A 111 13.47 20.84 -12.41
CA MET A 111 12.78 19.60 -12.81
C MET A 111 12.74 18.57 -11.69
N MET A 112 13.84 18.40 -10.95
CA MET A 112 13.90 17.45 -9.84
C MET A 112 13.07 17.90 -8.64
N ALA A 113 13.03 19.21 -8.34
CA ALA A 113 12.18 19.76 -7.30
C ALA A 113 10.70 19.46 -7.58
N HIS A 114 10.25 19.72 -8.81
CA HIS A 114 8.88 19.39 -9.23
C HIS A 114 8.56 17.90 -9.17
N ALA A 115 9.45 17.03 -9.66
CA ALA A 115 9.27 15.59 -9.58
C ALA A 115 9.12 15.12 -8.12
N MET A 116 9.94 15.68 -7.22
CA MET A 116 9.93 15.36 -5.80
C MET A 116 8.64 15.81 -5.13
N ASP A 117 8.17 17.02 -5.44
CA ASP A 117 6.91 17.55 -4.91
C ASP A 117 5.70 16.75 -5.38
N ALA A 118 5.65 16.37 -6.67
CA ALA A 118 4.60 15.53 -7.20
C ALA A 118 4.58 14.15 -6.52
N SER A 119 5.75 13.52 -6.38
CA SER A 119 5.92 12.25 -5.68
C SER A 119 5.50 12.34 -4.20
N ASN A 120 5.89 13.40 -3.51
CA ASN A 120 5.51 13.66 -2.12
C ASN A 120 3.98 13.77 -1.95
N ARG A 121 3.30 14.47 -2.87
CA ARG A 121 1.83 14.57 -2.88
C ARG A 121 1.18 13.20 -3.07
N GLU A 122 1.66 12.40 -4.01
CA GLU A 122 1.15 11.02 -4.21
C GLU A 122 1.36 10.16 -2.95
N CYS A 123 2.52 10.27 -2.30
CA CYS A 123 2.81 9.56 -1.05
C CYS A 123 1.86 9.97 0.10
N LEU A 124 1.53 11.26 0.21
CA LEU A 124 0.56 11.75 1.19
C LEU A 124 -0.84 11.17 0.95
N VAL A 125 -1.31 11.19 -0.30
CA VAL A 125 -2.60 10.60 -0.70
C VAL A 125 -2.62 9.09 -0.38
N LEU A 126 -1.54 8.38 -0.70
CA LEU A 126 -1.41 6.96 -0.39
C LEU A 126 -1.46 6.70 1.11
N SER A 127 -0.75 7.49 1.91
CA SER A 127 -0.74 7.38 3.38
C SER A 127 -2.13 7.58 3.98
N GLN A 128 -2.89 8.56 3.48
CA GLN A 128 -4.28 8.80 3.91
C GLN A 128 -5.19 7.62 3.52
N THR A 129 -5.03 7.10 2.29
CA THR A 129 -5.79 5.94 1.80
C THR A 129 -5.52 4.69 2.64
N ILE A 130 -4.26 4.42 2.98
CA ILE A 130 -3.88 3.30 3.86
C ILE A 130 -4.52 3.45 5.24
N LYS A 131 -4.52 4.66 5.82
CA LYS A 131 -5.17 4.91 7.12
C LYS A 131 -6.67 4.63 7.08
N MET A 132 -7.35 5.05 6.01
CA MET A 132 -8.78 4.75 5.82
C MET A 132 -9.03 3.24 5.70
N LEU A 133 -8.28 2.54 4.85
CA LEU A 133 -8.40 1.09 4.67
C LEU A 133 -8.18 0.34 5.99
N ASN A 134 -7.17 0.71 6.77
CA ASN A 134 -6.92 0.11 8.08
C ASN A 134 -8.11 0.29 9.03
N SER A 135 -8.74 1.47 9.05
CA SER A 135 -9.95 1.70 9.85
C SER A 135 -11.12 0.82 9.42
N GLU A 136 -11.30 0.60 8.11
CA GLU A 136 -12.35 -0.29 7.60
C GLU A 136 -12.09 -1.76 7.95
N VAL A 137 -10.84 -2.21 7.83
CA VAL A 137 -10.43 -3.56 8.25
C VAL A 137 -10.70 -3.78 9.73
N GLU A 138 -10.37 -2.82 10.60
CA GLU A 138 -10.68 -2.91 12.03
C GLU A 138 -12.19 -3.02 12.31
N LYS A 139 -13.01 -2.26 11.59
CA LYS A 139 -14.48 -2.35 11.70
C LYS A 139 -14.99 -3.73 11.29
N LEU A 140 -14.44 -4.31 10.21
CA LEU A 140 -14.80 -5.65 9.74
C LEU A 140 -14.38 -6.73 10.75
N LEU A 141 -13.18 -6.64 11.30
CA LEU A 141 -12.70 -7.57 12.33
C LEU A 141 -13.62 -7.59 13.55
N ARG A 142 -14.04 -6.42 14.06
CA ARG A 142 -15.00 -6.33 15.16
C ARG A 142 -16.34 -6.98 14.82
N LYS A 143 -16.84 -6.81 13.60
CA LYS A 143 -18.09 -7.47 13.15
C LYS A 143 -17.94 -8.99 13.12
N VAL A 144 -16.81 -9.50 12.62
CA VAL A 144 -16.53 -10.95 12.60
C VAL A 144 -16.49 -11.51 14.02
N GLU A 145 -15.82 -10.84 14.96
CA GLU A 145 -15.78 -11.26 16.37
C GLU A 145 -17.17 -11.31 17.02
N ILE A 146 -18.01 -10.30 16.77
CA ILE A 146 -19.39 -10.28 17.28
C ILE A 146 -20.20 -11.43 16.68
N ASN A 147 -20.11 -11.65 15.37
CA ASN A 147 -20.83 -12.72 14.70
C ASN A 147 -20.40 -14.10 15.22
N GLN A 148 -19.10 -14.31 15.47
CA GLN A 148 -18.61 -15.57 16.04
C GLN A 148 -19.19 -15.81 17.44
N LYS A 149 -19.26 -14.77 18.29
CA LYS A 149 -19.87 -14.88 19.61
C LYS A 149 -21.35 -15.25 19.53
N ASN A 150 -22.08 -14.64 18.60
CA ASN A 150 -23.51 -14.92 18.38
C ASN A 150 -23.74 -16.37 17.92
N ILE A 151 -22.93 -16.87 16.98
CA ILE A 151 -23.00 -18.27 16.51
C ILE A 151 -22.74 -19.23 17.68
N ASN A 152 -21.74 -18.96 18.51
CA ASN A 152 -21.43 -19.80 19.67
C ASN A 152 -22.58 -19.82 20.69
N ALA A 153 -23.24 -18.68 20.92
CA ALA A 153 -24.42 -18.58 21.78
C ALA A 153 -25.58 -19.41 21.24
N LEU A 154 -25.90 -19.26 19.96
CA LEU A 154 -26.96 -20.02 19.29
C LEU A 154 -26.70 -21.53 19.33
N ASN A 155 -25.46 -21.98 19.09
CA ASN A 155 -25.08 -23.39 19.19
C ASN A 155 -25.30 -23.94 20.60
N THR A 156 -25.00 -23.14 21.63
CA THR A 156 -25.20 -23.53 23.03
C THR A 156 -26.69 -23.69 23.34
N GLU A 157 -27.53 -22.76 22.88
CA GLU A 157 -28.99 -22.85 23.04
C GLU A 157 -29.58 -24.04 22.29
N MET A 158 -29.14 -24.28 21.06
CA MET A 158 -29.55 -25.43 20.26
C MET A 158 -29.24 -26.74 20.97
N LEU A 159 -28.04 -26.87 21.54
CA LEU A 159 -27.64 -28.07 22.29
C LEU A 159 -28.50 -28.27 23.54
N LYS A 160 -28.80 -27.20 24.30
CA LYS A 160 -29.73 -27.27 25.44
C LYS A 160 -31.13 -27.75 25.01
N MET A 161 -31.65 -27.22 23.91
CA MET A 161 -32.94 -27.63 23.37
C MET A 161 -32.92 -29.10 22.94
N GLN A 162 -31.87 -29.55 22.24
CA GLN A 162 -31.71 -30.96 21.86
C GLN A 162 -31.67 -31.88 23.09
N THR A 163 -30.91 -31.53 24.13
CA THR A 163 -30.87 -32.31 25.37
C THR A 163 -32.24 -32.40 26.02
N LYS A 164 -33.00 -31.30 26.09
CA LYS A 164 -34.37 -31.29 26.64
C LYS A 164 -35.31 -32.15 25.81
N THR A 165 -35.26 -32.06 24.49
CA THR A 165 -36.06 -32.88 23.58
C THR A 165 -35.74 -34.37 23.74
N ASN A 166 -34.46 -34.73 23.85
CA ASN A 166 -34.04 -36.11 24.07
C ASN A 166 -34.55 -36.66 25.41
N ALA A 167 -34.45 -35.87 26.49
CA ALA A 167 -34.99 -36.25 27.80
C ALA A 167 -36.50 -36.46 27.74
N ASN A 168 -37.24 -35.56 27.07
CA ASN A 168 -38.68 -35.71 26.88
C ASN A 168 -39.04 -36.96 26.08
N ASN A 169 -38.29 -37.28 25.02
CA ASN A 169 -38.51 -38.48 24.21
C ASN A 169 -38.29 -39.77 25.02
N LEU A 170 -37.30 -39.81 25.91
CA LEU A 170 -37.09 -40.93 26.82
C LEU A 170 -38.30 -41.11 27.76
N ASN A 171 -38.78 -40.03 28.36
CA ASN A 171 -39.96 -40.06 29.22
C ASN A 171 -41.20 -40.57 28.46
N ILE A 172 -41.42 -40.09 27.22
CA ILE A 172 -42.51 -40.56 26.36
C ILE A 172 -42.40 -42.06 26.08
N ASN A 173 -41.20 -42.54 25.75
CA ASN A 173 -40.97 -43.97 25.51
C ASN A 173 -41.28 -44.82 26.74
N ASP A 174 -40.94 -44.35 27.93
CA ASP A 174 -41.27 -45.06 29.17
C ASP A 174 -42.78 -45.08 29.43
N TYR A 175 -43.48 -43.95 29.23
CA TYR A 175 -44.94 -43.93 29.29
C TYR A 175 -45.59 -44.91 28.29
N LEU A 176 -45.07 -45.01 27.06
CA LEU A 176 -45.56 -45.96 26.07
C LEU A 176 -45.38 -47.42 26.53
N LYS A 177 -44.23 -47.76 27.13
CA LYS A 177 -44.02 -49.09 27.74
C LYS A 177 -45.03 -49.38 28.84
N HIS A 178 -45.29 -48.41 29.72
CA HIS A 178 -46.30 -48.54 30.77
C HIS A 178 -47.70 -48.77 30.20
N ILE A 179 -48.12 -47.99 29.20
CA ILE A 179 -49.41 -48.15 28.51
C ILE A 179 -49.54 -49.55 27.88
N MET A 180 -48.50 -50.03 27.19
CA MET A 180 -48.51 -51.38 26.60
C MET A 180 -48.67 -52.47 27.65
N SER A 181 -47.98 -52.36 28.80
CA SER A 181 -48.11 -53.30 29.92
C SER A 181 -49.53 -53.32 30.49
N LEU A 182 -50.12 -52.14 30.72
CA LEU A 182 -51.51 -52.02 31.19
C LEU A 182 -52.50 -52.60 30.19
N LYS A 183 -52.34 -52.33 28.90
CA LYS A 183 -53.18 -52.90 27.83
C LYS A 183 -53.12 -54.43 27.83
N LYS A 184 -51.93 -55.02 28.00
CA LYS A 184 -51.75 -56.48 28.11
C LYS A 184 -52.49 -57.05 29.33
N LYS A 185 -52.38 -56.41 30.50
CA LYS A 185 -53.10 -56.81 31.72
C LYS A 185 -54.62 -56.73 31.54
N LEU A 186 -55.12 -55.64 30.96
CA LEU A 186 -56.55 -55.46 30.68
C LEU A 186 -57.10 -56.58 29.77
N ASN A 187 -56.38 -56.91 28.71
CA ASN A 187 -56.76 -58.01 27.81
C ASN A 187 -56.83 -59.36 28.53
N GLN A 188 -55.84 -59.66 29.39
CA GLN A 188 -55.84 -60.88 30.20
C GLN A 188 -57.03 -60.94 31.16
N MET A 189 -57.35 -59.83 31.83
CA MET A 189 -58.52 -59.74 32.71
C MET A 189 -59.82 -59.97 31.94
N ARG A 190 -59.97 -59.36 30.76
CA ARG A 190 -61.15 -59.53 29.90
C ARG A 190 -61.33 -60.99 29.47
N LEU A 191 -60.25 -61.69 29.12
CA LEU A 191 -60.29 -63.11 28.79
C LEU A 191 -60.73 -63.97 30.00
N LYS A 192 -60.15 -63.73 31.18
CA LYS A 192 -60.54 -64.43 32.42
C LYS A 192 -62.02 -64.23 32.75
N TRP A 193 -62.53 -63.00 32.61
CA TRP A 193 -63.94 -62.69 32.86
C TRP A 193 -64.87 -63.43 31.89
N LYS A 194 -64.54 -63.44 30.59
CA LYS A 194 -65.28 -64.23 29.59
C LYS A 194 -65.33 -65.72 29.95
N LEU A 195 -64.21 -66.31 30.34
CA LEU A 195 -64.15 -67.72 30.74
C LEU A 195 -65.00 -68.03 31.98
N LYS A 196 -65.04 -67.12 32.97
CA LYS A 196 -65.89 -67.28 34.16
C LYS A 196 -67.38 -67.19 33.86
N LYS A 197 -67.79 -66.43 32.84
CA LYS A 197 -69.21 -66.26 32.47
C LYS A 197 -69.81 -67.50 31.77
N HIS A 198 -68.98 -68.38 31.23
CA HIS A 198 -69.39 -69.60 30.52
C HIS A 198 -69.19 -70.89 31.34
N ARG A 199 -68.90 -70.78 32.63
CA ARG A 199 -68.94 -71.88 33.60
C ARG A 199 -70.18 -71.69 34.47
#